data_AF-A0A5B1QTC6-F1
#
_entry.id   AF-A0A5B1QTC6-F1
#
_cell.length_a   1.000
_cell.length_b   1.000
_cell.length_c   1.000
_cell.angle_alpha   90.00
_cell.angle_beta   90.00
_cell.angle_gamma   90.00
#
_symmetry.space_group_name_H-M   'P 1'
#
loop_
_entity.id
_entity.type
_entity.pdbx_description
1 polymer ?
#
loop_
_entity_poly.entity_id
_entity_poly.type
_entity_poly.pdbx_seq_one_letter_code
_entity_poly.pdbx_strand_id
1 'polypeptide(L)'
;MSFSLQGVGEFLNAIFNIVSAFTKSRETRKEEWYSLRSDAYKVLANHPALEHVKPPRRSKPFWEPFDYSRGSDERVLSQSSQRVFFGASTLADIGDKAKVIMLALWIIAQETKASKSDCRHLVSMALKSGLPEESKDDIEKYEEFTNRLAETLRTPLPSPVKKILDEFRSVHKWETIDFEGFRNEFNTAFKDKKVIDFDVHRGRNTLLENQIEDATSPIIAPSNPSSYLLMLWFTEKLYIGKRVVKEDDHDDSICWNAVFPGMHAGSILSISAS
;
A
#
# COMPACT_ATOMS: atom_id res chain seq x y z
N MET A 1 -32.53 12.54 59.53
CA MET A 1 -31.25 12.47 58.80
C MET A 1 -31.18 13.64 57.83
N SER A 2 -30.50 14.74 58.21
CA SER A 2 -30.32 15.89 57.33
C SER A 2 -29.08 15.66 56.47
N PHE A 3 -29.27 15.43 55.18
CA PHE A 3 -28.18 15.51 54.21
C PHE A 3 -27.74 16.98 54.15
N SER A 4 -26.49 17.29 54.51
CA SER A 4 -26.00 18.66 54.43
C SER A 4 -25.86 19.06 52.96
N LEU A 5 -26.45 20.20 52.58
CA LEU A 5 -26.31 20.80 51.27
C LEU A 5 -24.82 21.05 50.89
N GLN A 6 -23.97 21.19 51.90
CA GLN A 6 -22.52 21.35 51.76
C GLN A 6 -21.84 20.06 51.26
N GLY A 7 -22.24 18.89 51.77
CA GLY A 7 -21.72 17.60 51.30
C GLY A 7 -22.20 17.23 49.88
N VAL A 8 -23.39 17.69 49.48
CA VAL A 8 -23.88 17.53 48.10
C VAL A 8 -23.11 18.45 47.14
N GLY A 9 -22.80 19.68 47.55
CA GLY A 9 -21.99 20.63 46.76
C GLY A 9 -20.54 20.16 46.55
N GLU A 10 -19.91 19.60 47.58
CA GLU A 10 -18.56 19.03 47.49
C GLU A 10 -18.51 17.78 46.60
N PHE A 11 -19.54 16.93 46.68
CA PHE A 11 -19.66 15.75 45.82
C PHE A 11 -19.87 16.13 44.34
N LEU A 12 -20.73 17.12 44.05
CA LEU A 12 -20.94 17.61 42.68
C LEU A 12 -19.68 18.29 42.11
N ASN A 13 -18.95 19.05 42.92
CA ASN A 13 -17.66 19.62 42.51
C ASN A 13 -16.59 18.54 42.26
N ALA A 14 -16.55 17.48 43.08
CA ALA A 14 -15.65 16.35 42.84
C ALA A 14 -15.97 15.61 41.54
N ILE A 15 -17.25 15.36 41.25
CA ILE A 15 -17.68 14.77 39.96
C ILE A 15 -17.32 15.69 38.80
N PHE A 16 -17.60 16.99 38.91
CA PHE A 16 -17.28 17.95 37.85
C PHE A 16 -15.77 18.01 37.57
N ASN A 17 -14.94 17.97 38.61
CA ASN A 17 -13.48 17.93 38.48
C ASN A 17 -13.00 16.62 37.82
N ILE A 18 -13.58 15.47 38.19
CA ILE A 18 -13.26 14.18 37.56
C ILE A 18 -13.67 14.18 36.09
N VAL A 19 -14.89 14.63 35.77
CA VAL A 19 -15.39 14.71 34.40
C VAL A 19 -14.54 15.69 33.57
N SER A 20 -14.19 16.85 34.14
CA SER A 20 -13.34 17.86 33.50
C SER A 20 -11.92 17.35 33.26
N ALA A 21 -11.33 16.63 34.22
CA ALA A 21 -10.03 15.97 34.04
C ALA A 21 -10.10 14.88 32.96
N PHE A 22 -11.19 14.12 32.92
CA PHE A 22 -11.41 13.08 31.92
C PHE A 22 -11.62 13.66 30.51
N THR A 23 -12.37 14.76 30.37
CA THR A 23 -12.55 15.45 29.09
C THR A 23 -11.24 16.05 28.61
N LYS A 24 -10.48 16.74 29.47
CA LYS A 24 -9.14 17.26 29.12
C LYS A 24 -8.18 16.15 28.69
N SER A 25 -8.12 15.05 29.44
CA SER A 25 -7.28 13.90 29.07
C SER A 25 -7.67 13.29 27.72
N ARG A 26 -8.97 13.23 27.41
CA ARG A 26 -9.45 12.79 26.09
C ARG A 26 -9.09 13.76 24.98
N GLU A 27 -9.17 15.06 25.21
CA GLU A 27 -8.79 16.08 24.24
C GLU A 27 -7.30 16.01 23.92
N THR A 28 -6.43 15.93 24.93
CA THR A 28 -4.98 15.79 24.73
C THR A 28 -4.63 14.53 23.92
N ARG A 29 -5.19 13.36 24.28
CA ARG A 29 -4.98 12.13 23.50
C ARG A 29 -5.47 12.24 22.06
N LYS A 30 -6.56 12.99 21.84
CA LYS A 30 -7.11 13.22 20.50
C LYS A 30 -6.14 14.07 19.67
N GLU A 31 -5.56 15.11 20.27
CA GLU A 31 -4.55 15.97 19.65
C GLU A 31 -3.25 15.23 19.36
N GLU A 32 -2.74 14.45 20.32
CA GLU A 32 -1.58 13.57 20.15
C GLU A 32 -1.78 12.61 18.98
N TRP A 33 -2.95 11.94 18.92
CA TRP A 33 -3.30 11.08 17.80
C TRP A 33 -3.36 11.83 16.48
N TYR A 34 -3.95 13.04 16.44
CA TYR A 34 -4.01 13.82 15.21
C TYR A 34 -2.62 14.22 14.71
N SER A 35 -1.73 14.62 15.63
CA SER A 35 -0.33 14.95 15.31
C SER A 35 0.40 13.72 14.78
N LEU A 36 0.38 12.60 15.51
CA LEU A 36 1.01 11.34 15.12
C LEU A 36 0.52 10.86 13.75
N ARG A 37 -0.79 10.88 13.54
CA ARG A 37 -1.42 10.45 12.30
C ARG A 37 -1.03 11.35 11.13
N SER A 38 -1.02 12.67 11.34
CA SER A 38 -0.58 13.65 10.33
C SER A 38 0.87 13.42 9.94
N ASP A 39 1.73 13.18 10.92
CA ASP A 39 3.15 12.87 10.71
C ASP A 39 3.34 11.56 9.95
N ALA A 40 2.63 10.49 10.34
CA ALA A 40 2.65 9.20 9.63
C ALA A 40 2.22 9.33 8.16
N TYR A 41 1.23 10.17 7.83
CA TYR A 41 0.88 10.44 6.44
C TYR A 41 2.00 11.14 5.67
N LYS A 42 2.71 12.08 6.29
CA LYS A 42 3.85 12.74 5.64
C LYS A 42 4.96 11.74 5.35
N VAL A 43 5.24 10.84 6.30
CA VAL A 43 6.21 9.76 6.11
C VAL A 43 5.80 8.85 4.95
N LEU A 44 4.55 8.37 4.93
CA LEU A 44 4.06 7.53 3.83
C LEU A 44 4.04 8.28 2.48
N ALA A 45 3.81 9.60 2.48
CA ALA A 45 3.85 10.41 1.28
C ALA A 45 5.27 10.61 0.72
N ASN A 46 6.30 10.33 1.52
CA ASN A 46 7.71 10.34 1.12
C ASN A 46 8.22 8.95 0.72
N HIS A 47 7.34 7.95 0.63
CA HIS A 47 7.74 6.59 0.28
C HIS A 47 8.40 6.54 -1.12
N PRO A 48 9.58 5.91 -1.29
CA PRO A 48 10.33 5.90 -2.55
C PRO A 48 9.55 5.40 -3.78
N ALA A 49 8.68 4.40 -3.59
CA ALA A 49 7.76 3.91 -4.64
C ALA A 49 7.00 5.03 -5.40
N LEU A 50 6.67 6.13 -4.72
CA LEU A 50 5.89 7.23 -5.29
C LEU A 50 6.66 8.02 -6.35
N GLU A 51 8.00 7.99 -6.33
CA GLU A 51 8.84 8.62 -7.36
C GLU A 51 8.65 7.97 -8.74
N HIS A 52 8.20 6.71 -8.74
CA HIS A 52 8.04 5.91 -9.94
C HIS A 52 6.60 5.91 -10.48
N VAL A 53 5.64 6.53 -9.78
CA VAL A 53 4.26 6.67 -10.25
C VAL A 53 4.23 7.60 -11.47
N LYS A 54 4.13 7.01 -12.67
CA LYS A 54 4.18 7.74 -13.95
C LYS A 54 2.95 7.43 -14.82
N PRO A 55 1.77 8.03 -14.55
CA PRO A 55 0.58 7.81 -15.36
C PRO A 55 0.77 8.31 -16.81
N PRO A 56 0.19 7.63 -17.82
CA PRO A 56 0.28 7.99 -19.24
C PRO A 56 -0.20 9.41 -19.55
N ARG A 57 -1.12 9.93 -18.74
CA ARG A 57 -1.63 11.30 -18.84
C ARG A 57 -1.54 11.97 -17.47
N ARG A 58 -0.83 13.11 -17.40
CA ARG A 58 -0.81 13.95 -16.21
C ARG A 58 -2.10 14.77 -16.14
N SER A 59 -3.10 14.32 -15.40
CA SER A 59 -4.23 15.15 -15.01
C SER A 59 -3.82 16.11 -13.88
N LYS A 60 -4.49 17.25 -13.75
CA LYS A 60 -4.44 18.07 -12.53
C LYS A 60 -5.84 18.01 -11.88
N PRO A 61 -5.97 17.56 -10.63
CA PRO A 61 -4.93 17.04 -9.72
C PRO A 61 -4.30 15.71 -10.22
N PHE A 62 -3.02 15.51 -9.90
CA PHE A 62 -2.25 14.35 -10.38
C PHE A 62 -2.58 13.06 -9.62
N TRP A 63 -2.81 13.16 -8.31
CA TRP A 63 -3.05 11.98 -7.45
C TRP A 63 -4.52 11.59 -7.31
N GLU A 64 -5.44 12.48 -7.69
CA GLU A 64 -6.88 12.22 -7.63
C GLU A 64 -7.32 10.93 -8.34
N PRO A 65 -6.77 10.55 -9.52
CA PRO A 65 -7.14 9.29 -10.18
C PRO A 65 -6.82 8.02 -9.37
N PHE A 66 -5.95 8.13 -8.35
CA PHE A 66 -5.59 7.02 -7.46
C PHE A 66 -6.36 7.05 -6.13
N ASP A 67 -7.21 8.07 -5.90
CA ASP A 67 -8.05 8.16 -4.72
C ASP A 67 -9.34 7.36 -4.90
N TYR A 68 -9.21 6.03 -4.85
CA TYR A 68 -10.33 5.09 -4.94
C TYR A 68 -11.27 5.11 -3.71
N SER A 69 -11.03 6.01 -2.75
CA SER A 69 -11.90 6.24 -1.60
C SER A 69 -13.02 7.26 -1.85
N ARG A 70 -12.95 8.05 -2.95
CA ARG A 70 -13.93 9.11 -3.26
C ARG A 70 -15.34 8.62 -3.62
N GLY A 71 -15.51 7.33 -3.89
CA GLY A 71 -16.77 6.74 -4.34
C GLY A 71 -17.36 5.64 -3.44
N SER A 72 -16.79 5.40 -2.26
CA SER A 72 -17.36 4.42 -1.34
C SER A 72 -18.60 4.96 -0.64
N ASP A 73 -19.68 4.18 -0.69
CA ASP A 73 -20.90 4.38 0.11
C ASP A 73 -20.55 4.83 1.54
N GLU A 74 -21.13 5.95 1.98
CA GLU A 74 -21.00 6.47 3.35
C GLU A 74 -21.24 5.39 4.43
N ARG A 75 -21.98 4.34 4.08
CA ARG A 75 -22.27 3.17 4.94
C ARG A 75 -21.08 2.24 5.14
N VAL A 76 -20.26 1.97 4.13
CA VAL A 76 -19.05 1.11 4.26
C VAL A 76 -17.98 1.84 5.11
N LEU A 77 -17.97 3.16 5.00
CA LEU A 77 -17.02 4.07 5.63
C LEU A 77 -17.39 4.44 7.09
N SER A 78 -18.55 3.99 7.55
CA SER A 78 -19.01 4.16 8.94
C SER A 78 -18.24 3.30 9.94
N GLN A 79 -17.47 2.31 9.47
CA GLN A 79 -16.60 1.50 10.32
C GLN A 79 -15.42 2.33 10.83
N SER A 80 -15.28 2.41 12.16
CA SER A 80 -14.23 3.18 12.84
C SER A 80 -12.81 2.86 12.34
N SER A 81 -12.58 1.64 11.87
CA SER A 81 -11.31 1.17 11.30
C SER A 81 -10.92 1.86 9.99
N GLN A 82 -11.86 2.30 9.16
CA GLN A 82 -11.54 2.94 7.86
C GLN A 82 -11.30 4.46 7.97
N ARG A 83 -11.49 5.05 9.16
CA ARG A 83 -11.22 6.47 9.45
C ARG A 83 -9.76 6.89 9.20
N VAL A 84 -8.83 5.94 9.21
CA VAL A 84 -7.42 6.20 8.92
C VAL A 84 -7.23 6.63 7.46
N PHE A 85 -8.07 6.23 6.50
CA PHE A 85 -7.98 6.73 5.12
C PHE A 85 -8.55 8.14 4.96
N PHE A 86 -9.66 8.47 5.63
CA PHE A 86 -10.26 9.82 5.58
C PHE A 86 -9.40 10.90 6.22
N GLY A 87 -8.68 10.53 7.28
CA GLY A 87 -7.75 11.45 7.94
C GLY A 87 -6.69 12.01 6.99
N ALA A 88 -6.32 11.28 5.95
CA ALA A 88 -5.34 11.72 4.97
C ALA A 88 -5.91 12.82 4.05
N SER A 89 -7.20 12.77 3.71
CA SER A 89 -7.86 13.76 2.82
C SER A 89 -7.70 15.21 3.28
N THR A 90 -7.46 15.45 4.58
CA THR A 90 -7.25 16.81 5.12
C THR A 90 -5.88 17.40 4.79
N LEU A 91 -4.97 16.63 4.18
CA LEU A 91 -3.60 17.05 3.86
C LEU A 91 -3.36 17.28 2.35
N ALA A 92 -4.42 17.36 1.54
CA ALA A 92 -4.33 17.58 0.09
C ALA A 92 -3.36 16.59 -0.60
N ASP A 93 -2.38 17.07 -1.37
CA ASP A 93 -1.42 16.27 -2.15
C ASP A 93 -0.67 15.22 -1.31
N ILE A 94 -0.26 15.60 -0.08
CA ILE A 94 0.38 14.70 0.89
C ILE A 94 -0.58 13.57 1.27
N GLY A 95 -1.83 13.93 1.52
CA GLY A 95 -2.89 13.00 1.83
C GLY A 95 -3.13 11.98 0.73
N ASP A 96 -3.22 12.45 -0.51
CA ASP A 96 -3.48 11.61 -1.67
C ASP A 96 -2.30 10.64 -1.91
N LYS A 97 -1.05 11.11 -1.80
CA LYS A 97 0.16 10.25 -1.85
C LYS A 97 0.15 9.16 -0.77
N ALA A 98 -0.15 9.53 0.48
CA ALA A 98 -0.22 8.58 1.58
C ALA A 98 -1.29 7.50 1.33
N LYS A 99 -2.47 7.90 0.81
CA LYS A 99 -3.54 6.95 0.46
C LYS A 99 -3.12 5.95 -0.60
N VAL A 100 -2.31 6.34 -1.59
CA VAL A 100 -1.78 5.40 -2.60
C VAL A 100 -1.00 4.27 -1.93
N ILE A 101 -0.06 4.61 -1.04
CA ILE A 101 0.71 3.61 -0.30
C ILE A 101 -0.21 2.78 0.58
N MET A 102 -1.06 3.42 1.39
CA MET A 102 -1.99 2.70 2.29
C MET A 102 -2.91 1.74 1.53
N LEU A 103 -3.38 2.12 0.33
CA LEU A 103 -4.20 1.26 -0.52
C LEU A 103 -3.40 0.09 -1.07
N ALA A 104 -2.16 0.33 -1.54
CA ALA A 104 -1.27 -0.73 -1.99
C ALA A 104 -1.05 -1.76 -0.86
N LEU A 105 -0.80 -1.31 0.37
CA LEU A 105 -0.69 -2.18 1.54
C LEU A 105 -1.96 -2.99 1.81
N TRP A 106 -3.13 -2.37 1.65
CA TRP A 106 -4.41 -3.04 1.86
C TRP A 106 -4.63 -4.16 0.86
N ILE A 107 -4.36 -3.91 -0.42
CA ILE A 107 -4.49 -4.92 -1.47
C ILE A 107 -3.49 -6.06 -1.23
N ILE A 108 -2.22 -5.75 -0.92
CA ILE A 108 -1.22 -6.78 -0.57
C ILE A 108 -1.70 -7.64 0.61
N ALA A 109 -2.21 -7.01 1.68
CA ALA A 109 -2.70 -7.72 2.85
C ALA A 109 -3.89 -8.64 2.52
N GLN A 110 -4.80 -8.20 1.65
CA GLN A 110 -5.98 -8.96 1.25
C GLN A 110 -5.63 -10.13 0.33
N GLU A 111 -4.81 -9.90 -0.70
CA GLU A 111 -4.39 -10.95 -1.63
C GLU A 111 -3.51 -12.01 -0.95
N THR A 112 -2.76 -11.64 0.09
CA THR A 112 -1.96 -12.58 0.87
C THR A 112 -2.69 -13.18 2.07
N LYS A 113 -3.94 -12.78 2.33
CA LYS A 113 -4.69 -13.14 3.56
C LYS A 113 -3.86 -12.93 4.82
N ALA A 114 -3.16 -11.80 4.89
CA ALA A 114 -2.19 -11.46 5.91
C ALA A 114 -2.78 -11.52 7.33
N SER A 115 -2.01 -12.08 8.27
CA SER A 115 -2.35 -12.03 9.69
C SER A 115 -2.21 -10.60 10.25
N LYS A 116 -2.62 -10.37 11.50
CA LYS A 116 -2.45 -9.04 12.14
C LYS A 116 -0.96 -8.67 12.26
N SER A 117 -0.10 -9.63 12.61
CA SER A 117 1.34 -9.42 12.69
C SER A 117 1.94 -9.10 11.32
N ASP A 118 1.51 -9.81 10.27
CA ASP A 118 1.96 -9.53 8.90
C ASP A 118 1.56 -8.12 8.46
N CYS A 119 0.32 -7.70 8.75
CA CYS A 119 -0.14 -6.35 8.46
C CYS A 119 0.64 -5.28 9.24
N ARG A 120 0.96 -5.53 10.53
CA ARG A 120 1.80 -4.62 11.33
C ARG A 120 3.19 -4.48 10.72
N HIS A 121 3.81 -5.60 10.36
CA HIS A 121 5.12 -5.61 9.74
C HIS A 121 5.11 -4.88 8.39
N LEU A 122 4.08 -5.12 7.57
CA LEU A 122 3.88 -4.46 6.29
C LEU A 122 3.83 -2.92 6.44
N VAL A 123 3.00 -2.42 7.36
CA VAL A 123 2.87 -0.98 7.63
C VAL A 123 4.14 -0.39 8.21
N SER A 124 4.78 -1.09 9.16
CA SER A 124 6.04 -0.64 9.76
C SER A 124 7.16 -0.51 8.74
N MET A 125 7.29 -1.48 7.83
CA MET A 125 8.27 -1.42 6.75
C MET A 125 8.00 -0.26 5.79
N ALA A 126 6.74 -0.04 5.40
CA ALA A 126 6.39 1.10 4.54
C ALA A 126 6.68 2.45 5.22
N LEU A 127 6.38 2.60 6.51
CA LEU A 127 6.74 3.79 7.28
C LEU A 127 8.26 3.96 7.35
N LYS A 128 9.00 2.89 7.65
CA LYS A 128 10.47 2.91 7.73
C LYS A 128 11.10 3.33 6.40
N SER A 129 10.55 2.90 5.28
CA SER A 129 11.01 3.29 3.94
C SER A 129 10.77 4.76 3.62
N GLY A 130 9.73 5.38 4.21
CA GLY A 130 9.44 6.81 4.02
C GLY A 130 10.17 7.73 5.00
N LEU A 131 10.86 7.17 6.01
CA LEU A 131 11.65 7.94 6.96
C LEU A 131 13.03 8.30 6.38
N PRO A 132 13.57 9.48 6.70
CA PRO A 132 14.97 9.80 6.48
C PRO A 132 15.88 8.74 7.14
N GLU A 133 17.06 8.50 6.56
CA GLU A 133 18.02 7.50 7.06
C GLU A 133 18.34 7.70 8.55
N GLU A 134 18.55 8.95 8.96
CA GLU A 134 18.86 9.35 10.33
C GLU A 134 17.72 9.12 11.34
N SER A 135 16.49 8.90 10.86
CA SER A 135 15.29 8.72 11.69
C SER A 135 14.66 7.33 11.55
N LYS A 136 15.33 6.39 10.86
CA LYS A 136 14.79 5.03 10.68
C LYS A 136 14.61 4.26 12.00
N ASP A 137 15.39 4.59 13.01
CA ASP A 137 15.29 3.99 14.35
C ASP A 137 14.09 4.52 15.15
N ASP A 138 13.52 5.65 14.75
CA ASP A 138 12.33 6.23 15.37
C ASP A 138 11.03 5.51 15.00
N ILE A 139 11.08 4.39 14.27
CA ILE A 139 9.89 3.70 13.76
C ILE A 139 8.89 3.32 14.87
N GLU A 140 9.39 3.06 16.08
CA GLU A 140 8.59 2.71 17.26
C GLU A 140 7.56 3.80 17.62
N LYS A 141 7.86 5.08 17.32
CA LYS A 141 6.92 6.19 17.60
C LYS A 141 5.60 6.05 16.84
N TYR A 142 5.59 5.29 15.73
CA TYR A 142 4.41 5.05 14.92
C TYR A 142 3.66 3.77 15.29
N GLU A 143 3.94 3.13 16.44
CA GLU A 143 3.30 1.87 16.82
C GLU A 143 1.77 1.98 16.86
N GLU A 144 1.22 3.05 17.44
CA GLU A 144 -0.23 3.23 17.53
C GLU A 144 -0.87 3.36 16.13
N PHE A 145 -0.27 4.16 15.24
CA PHE A 145 -0.74 4.29 13.86
C PHE A 145 -0.64 2.96 13.12
N THR A 146 0.49 2.26 13.28
CA THR A 146 0.74 0.94 12.69
C THR A 146 -0.32 -0.07 13.10
N ASN A 147 -0.66 -0.13 14.38
CA ASN A 147 -1.68 -1.03 14.91
C ASN A 147 -3.06 -0.73 14.32
N ARG A 148 -3.46 0.55 14.28
CA ARG A 148 -4.76 0.95 13.75
C ARG A 148 -4.86 0.69 12.25
N LEU A 149 -3.83 1.02 11.48
CA LEU A 149 -3.81 0.76 10.04
C LEU A 149 -3.82 -0.75 9.76
N ALA A 150 -3.03 -1.54 10.49
CA ALA A 150 -3.02 -3.00 10.35
C ALA A 150 -4.39 -3.65 10.60
N GLU A 151 -5.19 -3.09 11.52
CA GLU A 151 -6.59 -3.50 11.70
C GLU A 151 -7.46 -3.13 10.50
N THR A 152 -7.26 -1.95 9.91
CA THR A 152 -7.94 -1.53 8.68
C THR A 152 -7.62 -2.46 7.50
N LEU A 153 -6.35 -2.84 7.31
CA LEU A 153 -5.92 -3.66 6.16
C LEU A 153 -6.59 -5.05 6.15
N ARG A 154 -7.06 -5.51 7.30
CA ARG A 154 -7.79 -6.77 7.45
C ARG A 154 -9.28 -6.67 7.14
N THR A 155 -9.82 -5.46 7.02
CA THR A 155 -11.22 -5.26 6.64
C THR A 155 -11.41 -5.46 5.13
N PRO A 156 -12.62 -5.77 4.66
CA PRO A 156 -12.89 -5.91 3.23
C PRO A 156 -12.53 -4.65 2.45
N LEU A 157 -11.93 -4.81 1.26
CA LEU A 157 -11.59 -3.69 0.38
C LEU A 157 -12.83 -2.83 0.04
N PRO A 158 -12.64 -1.53 -0.21
CA PRO A 158 -13.70 -0.67 -0.72
C PRO A 158 -14.28 -1.23 -2.02
N SER A 159 -15.59 -1.10 -2.22
CA SER A 159 -16.28 -1.66 -3.39
C SER A 159 -15.66 -1.26 -4.74
N PRO A 160 -15.26 0.00 -4.99
CA PRO A 160 -14.61 0.38 -6.24
C PRO A 160 -13.29 -0.39 -6.49
N VAL A 161 -12.47 -0.55 -5.46
CA VAL A 161 -11.20 -1.29 -5.53
C VAL A 161 -11.46 -2.77 -5.81
N LYS A 162 -12.42 -3.36 -5.07
CA LYS A 162 -12.82 -4.76 -5.26
C LYS A 162 -13.28 -5.02 -6.70
N LYS A 163 -14.11 -4.15 -7.27
CA LYS A 163 -14.59 -4.28 -8.66
C LYS A 163 -13.45 -4.30 -9.66
N ILE A 164 -12.48 -3.40 -9.53
CA ILE A 164 -11.31 -3.36 -10.41
C ILE A 164 -10.48 -4.66 -10.31
N LEU A 165 -10.28 -5.18 -9.09
CA LEU A 165 -9.57 -6.44 -8.91
C LEU A 165 -10.37 -7.61 -9.53
N ASP A 166 -11.68 -7.65 -9.34
CA ASP A 166 -12.58 -8.66 -9.92
C ASP A 166 -12.57 -8.60 -11.47
N GLU A 167 -12.52 -7.40 -12.05
CA GLU A 167 -12.31 -7.20 -13.48
C GLU A 167 -10.98 -7.81 -13.95
N PHE A 168 -9.88 -7.55 -13.24
CA PHE A 168 -8.60 -8.20 -13.55
C PHE A 168 -8.68 -9.72 -13.47
N ARG A 169 -9.36 -10.29 -12.46
CA ARG A 169 -9.58 -11.75 -12.37
C ARG A 169 -10.33 -12.30 -13.57
N SER A 170 -11.30 -11.54 -14.09
CA SER A 170 -12.12 -11.98 -15.22
C SER A 170 -11.41 -11.88 -16.57
N VAL A 171 -10.60 -10.83 -16.77
CA VAL A 171 -9.90 -10.57 -18.03
C VAL A 171 -8.67 -11.45 -18.15
N HIS A 172 -7.94 -11.63 -17.05
CA HIS A 172 -6.70 -12.40 -17.03
C HIS A 172 -6.96 -13.77 -16.41
N LYS A 173 -7.17 -14.78 -17.25
CA LYS A 173 -7.42 -16.18 -16.82
C LYS A 173 -6.14 -16.84 -16.28
N TRP A 174 -5.63 -16.37 -15.14
CA TRP A 174 -4.40 -16.89 -14.55
C TRP A 174 -4.47 -18.32 -14.05
N GLU A 175 -5.67 -18.86 -13.84
CA GLU A 175 -5.86 -20.26 -13.45
C GLU A 175 -5.36 -21.24 -14.52
N THR A 176 -5.22 -20.77 -15.77
CA THR A 176 -4.69 -21.56 -16.88
C THR A 176 -3.22 -21.26 -17.19
N ILE A 177 -2.55 -20.42 -16.40
CA ILE A 177 -1.16 -20.05 -16.61
C ILE A 177 -0.24 -21.11 -15.99
N ASP A 178 0.63 -21.68 -16.81
CA ASP A 178 1.78 -22.44 -16.33
C ASP A 178 2.90 -21.48 -15.90
N PHE A 179 2.92 -21.15 -14.60
CA PHE A 179 3.93 -20.27 -14.02
C PHE A 179 5.33 -20.90 -14.01
N GLU A 180 5.44 -22.23 -14.00
CA GLU A 180 6.73 -22.91 -14.01
C GLU A 180 7.33 -22.90 -15.42
N GLY A 181 6.54 -23.27 -16.43
CA GLY A 181 6.93 -23.18 -17.84
C GLY A 181 7.29 -21.74 -18.23
N PHE A 182 6.46 -20.77 -17.85
CA PHE A 182 6.74 -19.35 -18.07
C PHE A 182 8.08 -18.91 -17.45
N ARG A 183 8.40 -19.36 -16.24
CA ARG A 183 9.66 -19.01 -15.56
C ARG A 183 10.88 -19.52 -16.31
N ASN A 184 10.80 -20.72 -16.89
CA ASN A 184 11.90 -21.31 -17.67
C ASN A 184 12.15 -20.52 -18.96
N GLU A 185 11.08 -20.12 -19.67
CA GLU A 185 11.18 -19.25 -20.85
C GLU A 185 11.75 -17.88 -20.48
N PHE A 186 11.24 -17.29 -19.41
CA PHE A 186 11.65 -15.99 -18.88
C PHE A 186 13.12 -15.93 -18.48
N ASN A 187 13.62 -16.92 -17.74
CA ASN A 187 15.04 -16.99 -17.35
C ASN A 187 15.97 -17.13 -18.57
N THR A 188 15.48 -17.74 -19.65
CA THR A 188 16.23 -17.86 -20.90
C THR A 188 16.26 -16.53 -21.66
N ALA A 189 15.12 -15.84 -21.73
CA ALA A 189 14.98 -14.58 -22.46
C ALA A 189 15.75 -13.42 -21.83
N PHE A 190 15.94 -13.42 -20.50
CA PHE A 190 16.59 -12.34 -19.75
C PHE A 190 17.84 -12.81 -18.99
N LYS A 191 18.57 -13.79 -19.54
CA LYS A 191 19.72 -14.45 -18.89
C LYS A 191 20.82 -13.50 -18.38
N ASP A 192 20.98 -12.34 -19.03
CA ASP A 192 22.02 -11.36 -18.73
C ASP A 192 21.52 -10.23 -17.81
N LYS A 193 20.27 -10.34 -17.32
CA LYS A 193 19.63 -9.35 -16.44
C LYS A 193 19.40 -9.93 -15.05
N LYS A 194 19.37 -9.06 -14.04
CA LYS A 194 18.92 -9.44 -12.70
C LYS A 194 17.43 -9.75 -12.75
N VAL A 195 17.10 -10.98 -12.40
CA VAL A 195 15.74 -11.51 -12.43
C VAL A 195 15.27 -11.79 -11.00
N ILE A 196 14.04 -11.37 -10.68
CA ILE A 196 13.37 -11.64 -9.41
C ILE A 196 12.11 -12.46 -9.69
N ASP A 197 12.11 -13.69 -9.20
CA ASP A 197 10.92 -14.54 -9.14
C ASP A 197 10.06 -14.10 -7.94
N PHE A 198 8.97 -13.38 -8.24
CA PHE A 198 8.16 -12.70 -7.25
C PHE A 198 7.00 -13.57 -6.76
N ASP A 199 7.16 -14.02 -5.51
CA ASP A 199 6.11 -14.58 -4.69
C ASP A 199 5.75 -13.59 -3.58
N VAL A 200 4.58 -12.96 -3.69
CA VAL A 200 4.07 -12.01 -2.69
C VAL A 200 4.01 -12.61 -1.28
N HIS A 201 3.82 -13.92 -1.11
CA HIS A 201 3.77 -14.53 0.22
C HIS A 201 5.15 -14.57 0.89
N ARG A 202 6.23 -14.56 0.09
CA ARG A 202 7.63 -14.51 0.55
C ARG A 202 8.16 -13.08 0.68
N GLY A 203 7.74 -12.17 -0.22
CA GLY A 203 8.21 -10.78 -0.27
C GLY A 203 7.06 -9.78 -0.43
N ARG A 204 6.27 -9.53 0.63
CA ARG A 204 5.06 -8.69 0.52
C ARG A 204 5.31 -7.24 0.09
N ASN A 205 6.49 -6.69 0.42
CA ASN A 205 6.85 -5.30 0.12
C ASN A 205 7.66 -5.13 -1.18
N THR A 206 8.04 -6.22 -1.86
CA THR A 206 8.98 -6.19 -2.98
C THR A 206 8.59 -5.18 -4.07
N LEU A 207 7.30 -5.05 -4.39
CA LEU A 207 6.81 -4.12 -5.42
C LEU A 207 6.80 -2.64 -4.99
N LEU A 208 6.94 -2.35 -3.69
CA LEU A 208 7.03 -0.99 -3.13
C LEU A 208 8.48 -0.56 -2.89
N GLU A 209 9.41 -1.51 -2.81
CA GLU A 209 10.83 -1.21 -2.62
C GLU A 209 11.46 -0.67 -3.91
N ASN A 210 12.43 0.23 -3.75
CA ASN A 210 13.31 0.58 -4.86
C ASN A 210 14.30 -0.58 -5.06
N GLN A 211 14.15 -1.32 -6.16
CA GLN A 211 14.95 -2.50 -6.44
C GLN A 211 16.18 -2.20 -7.32
N ILE A 212 16.44 -0.93 -7.64
CA ILE A 212 17.61 -0.52 -8.44
C ILE A 212 18.88 -0.78 -7.64
N GLU A 213 19.75 -1.63 -8.18
CA GLU A 213 21.08 -1.92 -7.64
C GLU A 213 22.12 -1.67 -8.75
N ASP A 214 23.23 -1.00 -8.42
CA ASP A 214 24.31 -0.69 -9.37
C ASP A 214 23.83 -0.04 -10.68
N ALA A 215 22.84 0.86 -10.59
CA ALA A 215 22.17 1.52 -11.71
C ALA A 215 21.45 0.56 -12.68
N THR A 216 21.14 -0.67 -12.24
CA THR A 216 20.38 -1.65 -13.00
C THR A 216 19.04 -1.94 -12.33
N SER A 217 17.97 -1.85 -13.12
CA SER A 217 16.61 -2.17 -12.66
C SER A 217 16.33 -3.66 -12.88
N PRO A 218 15.89 -4.43 -11.86
CA PRO A 218 15.62 -5.84 -12.06
C PRO A 218 14.35 -6.06 -12.85
N ILE A 219 14.26 -7.25 -13.42
CA ILE A 219 13.06 -7.76 -14.06
C ILE A 219 12.35 -8.70 -13.10
N ILE A 220 11.11 -8.37 -12.77
CA ILE A 220 10.25 -9.10 -11.86
C ILE A 220 9.25 -9.90 -12.69
N ALA A 221 9.08 -11.17 -12.32
CA ALA A 221 8.10 -12.08 -12.91
C ALA A 221 7.25 -12.71 -11.79
N PRO A 222 5.93 -12.88 -12.00
CA PRO A 222 5.08 -13.46 -10.99
C PRO A 222 5.28 -14.98 -10.88
N SER A 223 5.41 -15.48 -9.65
CA SER A 223 5.53 -16.92 -9.37
C SER A 223 4.18 -17.63 -9.16
N ASN A 224 3.11 -16.87 -8.94
CA ASN A 224 1.79 -17.38 -8.59
C ASN A 224 0.66 -16.38 -8.95
N PRO A 225 -0.62 -16.81 -8.91
CA PRO A 225 -1.76 -15.96 -9.26
C PRO A 225 -1.86 -14.65 -8.47
N SER A 226 -1.63 -14.69 -7.15
CA SER A 226 -1.69 -13.47 -6.31
C SER A 226 -0.62 -12.46 -6.71
N SER A 227 0.58 -12.94 -7.02
CA SER A 227 1.70 -12.10 -7.47
C SER A 227 1.42 -11.50 -8.84
N TYR A 228 0.84 -12.28 -9.76
CA TYR A 228 0.41 -11.81 -11.07
C TYR A 228 -0.62 -10.67 -10.96
N LEU A 229 -1.66 -10.86 -10.15
CA LEU A 229 -2.69 -9.84 -9.92
C LEU A 229 -2.11 -8.56 -9.31
N LEU A 230 -1.22 -8.69 -8.31
CA LEU A 230 -0.57 -7.53 -7.71
C LEU A 230 0.31 -6.78 -8.70
N MET A 231 1.09 -7.50 -9.52
CA MET A 231 1.88 -6.85 -10.57
C MET A 231 1.00 -6.10 -11.58
N LEU A 232 -0.16 -6.65 -11.97
CA LEU A 232 -1.12 -5.92 -12.83
C LEU A 232 -1.63 -4.67 -12.15
N TRP A 233 -2.03 -4.76 -10.87
CA TRP A 233 -2.48 -3.60 -10.11
C TRP A 233 -1.41 -2.49 -10.07
N PHE A 234 -0.18 -2.85 -9.71
CA PHE A 234 0.91 -1.90 -9.60
C PHE A 234 1.25 -1.26 -10.94
N THR A 235 1.36 -2.05 -12.01
CA THR A 235 1.76 -1.54 -13.33
C THR A 235 0.64 -0.80 -14.07
N GLU A 236 -0.61 -1.27 -13.97
CA GLU A 236 -1.72 -0.73 -14.77
C GLU A 236 -2.60 0.27 -14.03
N LYS A 237 -2.68 0.21 -12.69
CA LYS A 237 -3.50 1.13 -11.88
C LYS A 237 -2.68 2.13 -11.08
N LEU A 238 -1.52 1.74 -10.55
CA LEU A 238 -0.65 2.67 -9.82
C LEU A 238 0.48 3.23 -10.69
N TYR A 239 0.76 2.63 -11.84
CA TYR A 239 1.90 2.97 -12.71
C TYR A 239 3.23 2.94 -11.95
N ILE A 240 3.38 1.98 -11.04
CA ILE A 240 4.63 1.65 -10.37
C ILE A 240 5.22 0.45 -11.10
N GLY A 241 6.48 0.58 -11.52
CA GLY A 241 7.12 -0.38 -12.41
C GLY A 241 6.65 -0.27 -13.86
N LYS A 242 7.34 -0.97 -14.77
CA LYS A 242 7.07 -0.91 -16.21
C LYS A 242 6.89 -2.29 -16.79
N ARG A 243 5.84 -2.50 -17.58
CA ARG A 243 5.67 -3.73 -18.35
C ARG A 243 6.73 -3.82 -19.46
N VAL A 244 7.36 -4.99 -19.56
CA VAL A 244 8.32 -5.31 -20.62
C VAL A 244 7.88 -6.59 -21.34
N VAL A 245 8.03 -6.60 -22.66
CA VAL A 245 7.65 -7.74 -23.52
C VAL A 245 8.91 -8.41 -24.09
N LYS A 246 9.92 -7.60 -24.38
CA LYS A 246 11.23 -8.03 -24.88
C LYS A 246 12.35 -7.27 -24.17
N GLU A 247 13.59 -7.71 -24.37
CA GLU A 247 14.77 -7.11 -23.73
C GLU A 247 14.92 -5.62 -24.01
N ASP A 248 14.66 -5.16 -25.25
CA ASP A 248 14.73 -3.74 -25.61
C ASP A 248 13.75 -2.84 -24.84
N ASP A 249 12.68 -3.40 -24.26
CA ASP A 249 11.70 -2.62 -23.51
C ASP A 249 12.19 -2.29 -22.09
N HIS A 250 13.27 -2.95 -21.65
CA HIS A 250 13.88 -2.79 -20.34
C HIS A 250 14.26 -1.33 -20.07
N ASP A 251 13.94 -0.85 -18.87
CA ASP A 251 14.17 0.51 -18.45
C ASP A 251 14.93 0.52 -17.13
N ASP A 252 16.20 0.91 -17.15
CA ASP A 252 17.04 1.02 -15.96
C ASP A 252 16.69 2.24 -15.08
N SER A 253 15.83 3.15 -15.56
CA SER A 253 15.42 4.35 -14.80
C SER A 253 14.19 4.14 -13.91
N ILE A 254 13.63 2.92 -13.87
CA ILE A 254 12.45 2.59 -13.07
C ILE A 254 12.77 1.61 -11.95
N CYS A 255 11.98 1.63 -10.86
CA CYS A 255 12.20 0.77 -9.69
C CYS A 255 12.29 -0.72 -10.00
N TRP A 256 11.51 -1.19 -10.99
CA TRP A 256 11.52 -2.56 -11.47
C TRP A 256 10.74 -2.69 -12.79
N ASN A 257 11.12 -3.66 -13.60
CA ASN A 257 10.45 -4.03 -14.85
C ASN A 257 9.60 -5.29 -14.64
N ALA A 258 8.51 -5.45 -15.37
CA ALA A 258 7.48 -6.46 -15.15
C ALA A 258 7.26 -7.31 -16.38
N VAL A 259 7.47 -8.62 -16.29
CA VAL A 259 7.11 -9.57 -17.35
C VAL A 259 5.85 -10.32 -16.93
N PHE A 260 4.88 -10.46 -17.84
CA PHE A 260 3.66 -11.23 -17.60
C PHE A 260 3.58 -12.46 -18.51
N PRO A 261 3.11 -13.61 -17.99
CA PRO A 261 2.83 -14.80 -18.80
C PRO A 261 1.81 -14.54 -19.92
N GLY A 262 1.93 -15.30 -21.02
CA GLY A 262 1.02 -15.25 -22.17
C GLY A 262 1.36 -14.23 -23.25
N MET A 263 2.49 -13.51 -23.14
CA MET A 263 2.93 -12.56 -24.16
C MET A 263 3.77 -13.17 -25.31
N HIS A 264 4.04 -14.48 -25.28
CA HIS A 264 4.80 -15.20 -26.32
C HIS A 264 3.93 -16.03 -27.28
N ALA A 265 2.76 -15.53 -27.67
CA ALA A 265 2.00 -16.12 -28.79
C ALA A 265 2.56 -15.72 -30.19
N GLY A 266 3.73 -15.08 -30.26
CA GLY A 266 4.36 -14.73 -31.53
C GLY A 266 5.85 -14.42 -31.40
N SER A 267 6.67 -15.32 -31.95
CA SER A 267 8.06 -15.07 -32.40
C SER A 267 9.16 -14.86 -31.34
N ILE A 268 9.65 -15.96 -30.76
CA ILE A 268 11.08 -16.14 -30.40
C ILE A 268 11.64 -17.40 -31.12
N LEU A 269 11.15 -17.69 -32.33
CA LEU A 269 11.67 -18.77 -33.18
C LEU A 269 12.00 -18.29 -34.62
N SER A 270 12.49 -17.06 -34.77
CA SER A 270 12.94 -16.60 -36.10
C SER A 270 14.20 -15.72 -36.09
N ILE A 271 15.13 -15.92 -35.15
CA ILE A 271 16.49 -15.37 -35.31
C ILE A 271 17.51 -16.39 -34.79
N SER A 272 17.77 -17.43 -35.60
CA SER A 272 19.06 -18.13 -35.73
C SER A 272 18.93 -19.35 -36.65
N ALA A 273 18.75 -19.09 -37.94
CA ALA A 273 19.16 -20.00 -39.01
C ALA A 273 19.20 -19.21 -40.34
N SER A 274 20.33 -18.56 -40.60
CA SER A 274 20.80 -18.18 -41.94
C SER A 274 22.30 -18.37 -41.95
#